data_AF-S6UUS7-F1
#
_entry.id   AF-S6UUS7-F1
#
_cell.length_a   1.000
_cell.length_b   1.000
_cell.length_c   1.000
_cell.angle_alpha   90.00
_cell.angle_beta   90.00
_cell.angle_gamma   90.00
#
_symmetry.space_group_name_H-M   'P 1'
#
loop_
_entity.id
_entity.type
_entity.pdbx_description
1 polymer ?
#
loop_
_entity_poly.entity_id
_entity_poly.type
_entity_poly.pdbx_seq_one_letter_code
_entity_poly.pdbx_strand_id
1 'polypeptide(L)'
;PVRVFYDSTNNPEAEIALNNALHDQNKDGHGLELGNVEEGYDIGRRLGNTGVSGALVEINLATIASYKDGGVSAVVYAGTDGSLTVQMVRPPDEAR
;
A
#
# COMPACT_ATOMS: atom_id res chain seq x y z
N PRO A 1 -4.67 -5.68 6.86
CA PRO A 1 -3.68 -4.58 7.03
C PRO A 1 -4.43 -3.33 7.50
N VAL A 2 -3.74 -2.38 8.12
CA VAL A 2 -4.32 -1.06 8.48
C VAL A 2 -3.89 0.04 7.53
N ARG A 3 -2.82 -0.20 6.74
CA ARG A 3 -2.29 0.71 5.73
C ARG A 3 -1.83 -0.03 4.48
N VAL A 4 -1.92 0.64 3.33
CA VAL A 4 -1.50 0.15 2.01
C VAL A 4 -0.62 1.22 1.33
N PHE A 5 0.58 0.83 0.93
CA PHE A 5 1.53 1.64 0.17
C PHE A 5 1.62 1.11 -1.26
N TYR A 6 1.46 1.97 -2.25
CA TYR A 6 1.40 1.61 -3.67
C TYR A 6 1.82 2.77 -4.57
N ASP A 7 2.10 2.50 -5.85
CA ASP A 7 2.49 3.50 -6.85
C ASP A 7 1.52 3.49 -8.04
N SER A 8 0.84 4.61 -8.29
CA SER A 8 -0.05 4.78 -9.46
C SER A 8 0.63 5.41 -10.68
N THR A 9 1.89 5.91 -10.57
CA THR A 9 2.53 6.83 -11.52
C THR A 9 2.42 6.41 -12.99
N ASN A 10 2.47 5.11 -13.27
CA ASN A 10 2.32 4.57 -14.63
C ASN A 10 1.42 3.32 -14.66
N ASN A 11 0.57 3.12 -13.66
CA ASN A 11 -0.25 1.92 -13.56
C ASN A 11 -1.65 2.19 -13.00
N PRO A 12 -2.46 3.00 -13.71
CA PRO A 12 -3.83 3.31 -13.29
C PRO A 12 -4.72 2.06 -13.27
N GLU A 13 -4.44 1.07 -14.11
CA GLU A 13 -5.19 -0.20 -14.12
C GLU A 13 -4.97 -1.00 -12.83
N ALA A 14 -3.71 -1.10 -12.36
CA ALA A 14 -3.43 -1.75 -11.08
C ALA A 14 -4.05 -0.97 -9.90
N GLU A 15 -4.05 0.36 -9.95
CA GLU A 15 -4.74 1.17 -8.94
C GLU A 15 -6.25 0.86 -8.90
N ILE A 16 -6.92 0.84 -10.06
CA ILE A 16 -8.35 0.53 -10.14
C ILE A 16 -8.63 -0.88 -9.63
N ALA A 17 -7.81 -1.86 -10.04
CA ALA A 17 -7.95 -3.25 -9.61
C ALA A 17 -7.76 -3.38 -8.09
N LEU A 18 -6.75 -2.72 -7.52
CA LEU A 18 -6.49 -2.71 -6.08
C LEU A 18 -7.64 -2.04 -5.32
N ASN A 19 -8.13 -0.90 -5.80
CA ASN A 19 -9.25 -0.19 -5.17
C ASN A 19 -10.52 -1.05 -5.16
N ASN A 20 -10.86 -1.69 -6.29
CA ASN A 20 -12.01 -2.58 -6.38
C ASN A 20 -11.85 -3.81 -5.47
N ALA A 21 -10.66 -4.40 -5.42
CA ALA A 21 -10.39 -5.54 -4.56
C ALA A 21 -10.56 -5.19 -3.07
N LEU A 22 -10.06 -4.03 -2.64
CA LEU A 22 -10.22 -3.58 -1.25
C LEU A 22 -11.67 -3.19 -0.93
N HIS A 23 -12.35 -2.52 -1.86
CA HIS A 23 -13.77 -2.17 -1.72
C HIS A 23 -14.65 -3.41 -1.58
N ASP A 24 -14.42 -4.45 -2.39
CA ASP A 24 -15.13 -5.73 -2.30
C ASP A 24 -14.86 -6.48 -0.99
N GLN A 25 -13.75 -6.22 -0.32
CA GLN A 25 -13.46 -6.73 1.02
C GLN A 25 -14.10 -5.88 2.13
N ASN A 26 -14.42 -4.61 1.87
CA ASN A 26 -15.03 -3.68 2.83
C ASN A 26 -16.57 -3.82 2.91
N LYS A 27 -17.08 -5.04 3.08
CA LYS A 27 -18.55 -5.30 3.10
C LYS A 27 -19.21 -5.02 4.45
N ASP A 28 -18.43 -4.99 5.52
CA ASP A 28 -18.87 -4.79 6.90
C ASP A 28 -18.46 -3.42 7.48
N GLY A 29 -17.85 -2.55 6.65
CA GLY A 29 -17.37 -1.23 7.08
C GLY A 29 -16.04 -1.26 7.82
N HIS A 30 -15.35 -2.40 7.85
CA HIS A 30 -14.05 -2.58 8.50
C HIS A 30 -12.89 -2.82 7.52
N GLY A 31 -13.14 -2.71 6.21
CA GLY A 31 -12.12 -2.80 5.17
C GLY A 31 -11.38 -1.49 4.94
N LEU A 32 -10.35 -1.55 4.09
CA LEU A 32 -9.50 -0.40 3.76
C LEU A 32 -10.06 0.41 2.58
N GLU A 33 -9.93 1.72 2.66
CA GLU A 33 -10.26 2.68 1.62
C GLU A 33 -9.00 3.42 1.15
N LEU A 34 -8.59 3.21 -0.11
CA LEU A 34 -7.39 3.88 -0.65
C LEU A 34 -7.51 5.40 -0.70
N GLY A 35 -8.74 5.92 -0.78
CA GLY A 35 -9.01 7.35 -0.73
C GLY A 35 -8.80 7.97 0.65
N ASN A 36 -8.80 7.17 1.73
CA ASN A 36 -8.47 7.65 3.06
C ASN A 36 -6.95 7.79 3.18
N VAL A 37 -6.48 9.01 3.40
CA VAL A 37 -5.06 9.36 3.53
C VAL A 37 -4.31 8.57 4.61
N GLU A 38 -5.05 8.09 5.62
CA GLU A 38 -4.51 7.30 6.73
C GLU A 38 -4.42 5.80 6.40
N GLU A 39 -5.11 5.33 5.38
CA GLU A 39 -5.20 3.90 5.00
C GLU A 39 -4.49 3.63 3.65
N GLY A 40 -4.57 4.56 2.70
CA GLY A 40 -3.92 4.51 1.39
C GLY A 40 -2.81 5.54 1.23
N TYR A 41 -1.64 5.07 0.79
CA TYR A 41 -0.49 5.92 0.49
C TYR A 41 0.02 5.67 -0.93
N ASP A 42 -0.46 6.48 -1.86
CA ASP A 42 0.03 6.53 -3.23
C ASP A 42 1.35 7.31 -3.30
N ILE A 43 2.47 6.58 -3.42
CA ILE A 43 3.79 7.20 -3.54
C ILE A 43 3.96 7.92 -4.88
N GLY A 44 3.25 7.51 -5.93
CA GLY A 44 3.34 8.12 -7.25
C GLY A 44 2.78 9.54 -7.27
N ARG A 45 1.64 9.74 -6.60
CA ARG A 45 1.06 11.08 -6.43
C ARG A 45 1.82 11.96 -5.45
N ARG A 46 2.49 11.38 -4.46
CA ARG A 46 3.14 12.13 -3.36
C ARG A 46 4.62 12.43 -3.61
N LEU A 47 5.33 11.52 -4.25
CA LEU A 47 6.79 11.60 -4.49
C LEU A 47 7.14 11.63 -5.98
N GLY A 48 6.19 11.31 -6.86
CA GLY A 48 6.43 11.18 -8.29
C GLY A 48 7.10 9.85 -8.66
N ASN A 49 7.62 9.79 -9.88
CA ASN A 49 8.28 8.60 -10.39
C ASN A 49 9.59 8.32 -9.65
N THR A 50 9.59 7.29 -8.79
CA THR A 50 10.78 6.84 -8.04
C THR A 50 11.56 5.73 -8.77
N GLY A 51 11.11 5.35 -9.97
CA GLY A 51 11.76 4.37 -10.83
C GLY A 51 11.91 3.00 -10.18
N VAL A 52 13.08 2.37 -10.38
CA VAL A 52 13.39 1.05 -9.80
C VAL A 52 13.40 1.02 -8.28
N SER A 53 13.44 2.19 -7.63
CA SER A 53 13.46 2.32 -6.18
C SER A 53 12.07 2.31 -5.54
N GLY A 54 10.98 2.32 -6.32
CA GLY A 54 9.60 2.43 -5.80
C GLY A 54 9.28 1.40 -4.72
N ALA A 55 9.50 0.12 -5.00
CA ALA A 55 9.29 -0.95 -4.01
C ALA A 55 10.13 -0.76 -2.72
N LEU A 56 11.35 -0.23 -2.84
CA LEU A 56 12.21 0.07 -1.68
C LEU A 56 11.68 1.28 -0.89
N VAL A 57 11.09 2.27 -1.54
CA VAL A 57 10.47 3.41 -0.87
C VAL A 57 9.22 2.94 -0.13
N GLU A 58 8.34 2.19 -0.79
CA GLU A 58 7.10 1.67 -0.20
C GLU A 58 7.39 0.80 1.02
N ILE A 59 8.36 -0.14 0.95
CA ILE A 59 8.68 -1.00 2.09
C ILE A 59 9.27 -0.22 3.28
N ASN A 60 10.07 0.81 3.02
CA ASN A 60 10.60 1.66 4.08
C ASN A 60 9.48 2.47 4.75
N LEU A 61 8.56 3.04 3.96
CA LEU A 61 7.40 3.76 4.48
C LEU A 61 6.46 2.85 5.28
N ALA A 62 6.18 1.65 4.76
CA ALA A 62 5.40 0.63 5.45
C ALA A 62 6.06 0.18 6.76
N THR A 63 7.40 0.07 6.78
CA THR A 63 8.16 -0.25 7.99
C THR A 63 8.04 0.86 9.02
N ILE A 64 8.22 2.13 8.61
CA ILE A 64 8.07 3.30 9.50
C ILE A 64 6.65 3.37 10.06
N ALA A 65 5.63 3.23 9.20
CA ALA A 65 4.24 3.27 9.61
C ALA A 65 3.88 2.16 10.59
N SER A 66 4.23 0.91 10.27
CA SER A 66 3.96 -0.23 11.15
C SER A 66 4.67 -0.08 12.51
N TYR A 67 5.93 0.39 12.51
CA TYR A 67 6.67 0.60 13.75
C TYR A 67 6.11 1.74 14.62
N LYS A 68 5.72 2.85 13.97
CA LYS A 68 5.30 4.07 14.67
C LYS A 68 3.86 4.02 15.14
N ASP A 69 2.97 3.60 14.25
CA ASP A 69 1.52 3.70 14.42
C ASP A 69 0.88 2.34 14.77
N GLY A 70 1.69 1.26 14.78
CA GLY A 70 1.21 -0.09 15.04
C GLY A 70 0.53 -0.72 13.82
N GLY A 71 0.05 -1.95 14.01
CA GLY A 71 -0.68 -2.69 12.98
C GLY A 71 0.13 -3.10 11.74
N VAL A 72 -0.45 -3.99 10.93
CA VAL A 72 0.22 -4.53 9.73
C VAL A 72 0.02 -3.61 8.53
N SER A 73 1.10 -3.15 7.91
CA SER A 73 1.06 -2.46 6.62
C SER A 73 1.18 -3.45 5.45
N ALA A 74 0.59 -3.10 4.31
CA ALA A 74 0.78 -3.81 3.05
C ALA A 74 1.53 -2.92 2.06
N VAL A 75 2.47 -3.51 1.33
CA VAL A 75 3.13 -2.92 0.17
C VAL A 75 2.59 -3.64 -1.05
N VAL A 76 2.12 -2.89 -2.04
CA VAL A 76 1.58 -3.43 -3.29
C VAL A 76 2.38 -2.84 -4.44
N TYR A 77 3.32 -3.61 -4.96
CA TYR A 77 4.13 -3.22 -6.11
C TYR A 77 3.60 -3.92 -7.37
N ALA A 78 3.32 -3.12 -8.39
CA ALA A 78 2.92 -3.60 -9.71
C ALA A 78 4.02 -3.28 -10.73
N GLY A 79 4.70 -4.32 -11.20
CA GLY A 79 5.75 -4.24 -12.20
C GLY A 79 5.21 -3.88 -13.59
N THR A 80 6.07 -3.28 -14.42
CA THR A 80 5.72 -2.93 -15.80
C THR A 80 5.54 -4.13 -16.72
N ASP A 81 5.98 -5.31 -16.30
CA ASP A 81 5.76 -6.60 -16.93
C ASP A 81 4.44 -7.27 -16.53
N GLY A 82 3.60 -6.57 -15.74
CA GLY A 82 2.35 -7.10 -15.21
C GLY A 82 2.53 -7.98 -13.98
N SER A 83 3.75 -8.11 -13.44
CA SER A 83 3.96 -8.76 -12.15
C SER A 83 3.33 -7.97 -11.01
N LEU A 84 2.83 -8.68 -10.00
CA LEU A 84 2.30 -8.08 -8.78
C LEU A 84 2.96 -8.73 -7.57
N THR A 85 3.48 -7.92 -6.66
CA THR A 85 3.92 -8.40 -5.35
C THR A 85 3.13 -7.69 -4.26
N VAL A 86 2.67 -8.48 -3.29
CA VAL A 86 2.03 -7.98 -2.08
C VAL A 86 2.87 -8.44 -0.90
N GLN A 87 3.42 -7.49 -0.15
CA GLN A 87 4.22 -7.78 1.02
C GLN A 87 3.58 -7.19 2.27
N MET A 88 3.38 -8.04 3.28
CA MET A 88 2.88 -7.62 4.59
C MET A 88 4.07 -7.28 5.50
N VAL A 89 4.10 -6.03 5.97
CA VAL A 89 5.10 -5.53 6.92
C VAL A 89 4.45 -5.49 8.30
N ARG A 90 5.01 -6.25 9.24
CA ARG A 90 4.49 -6.36 10.60
C ARG A 90 5.41 -5.62 11.58
N PRO A 91 4.87 -4.94 12.59
CA PRO A 91 5.67 -4.43 13.69
C PRO A 91 6.32 -5.58 14.48
N PRO A 92 7.43 -5.31 15.19
CA PRO A 92 8.09 -6.31 16.02
C PRO A 92 7.26 -6.77 17.23
N ASP A 93 6.22 -6.00 17.61
CA ASP A 93 5.23 -6.37 18.62
C ASP A 93 3.83 -6.21 18.02
N GLU A 94 3.00 -7.26 18.07
CA GLU A 94 1.62 -7.23 17.56
C GLU A 94 0.69 -6.36 18.42
N ALA A 95 1.09 -6.03 19.65
CA ALA A 95 0.24 -5.35 20.64
C ALA A 95 0.33 -3.81 20.66
N ARG A 96 1.07 -3.19 19.73
CA ARG A 96 1.24 -1.73 19.68
C ARG A 96 0.30 -1.06 18.69
#